data_AF-A0A929IY15-F1
#
_entry.id   AF-A0A929IY15-F1
#
_cell.length_a   1.000
_cell.length_b   1.000
_cell.length_c   1.000
_cell.angle_alpha   90.00
_cell.angle_beta   90.00
_cell.angle_gamma   90.00
#
_symmetry.space_group_name_H-M   'P 1'
#
loop_
_entity.id
_entity.type
_entity.pdbx_description
1 polymer ?
#
loop_
_entity_poly.entity_id
_entity_poly.type
_entity_poly.pdbx_seq_one_letter_code
_entity_poly.pdbx_strand_id
1 'polypeptide(L)'
;MIFNLRPTIFHKQDSSTSIRRLDIQFLAYMLLFIFFLSGESAQAESKKNYLQIQRSLATENDDLTVTSIGGLLFDNNAGSHVDLSYLESDANGKGLTLDVGGSYVFRWDVSFFVGIGVALGYNWDNDDYIASYYPEAGAVYEVTKRFGLTVSGKRYFNLYDKPENIVKLGLLFTY
;
A
#
# COMPACT_ATOMS: atom_id res chain seq x y z
N MET A 1 29.91 -55.46 -19.50
CA MET A 1 28.88 -54.79 -18.69
C MET A 1 29.35 -53.35 -18.49
N ILE A 2 28.81 -52.40 -19.27
CA ILE A 2 29.22 -50.98 -19.23
C ILE A 2 27.98 -50.20 -18.75
N PHE A 3 28.07 -49.59 -17.57
CA PHE A 3 27.04 -48.70 -17.04
C PHE A 3 27.21 -47.31 -17.66
N ASN A 4 26.18 -46.84 -18.36
CA ASN A 4 26.09 -45.51 -18.92
C ASN A 4 25.34 -44.62 -17.90
N LEU A 5 26.05 -43.79 -17.14
CA LEU A 5 25.45 -42.77 -16.27
C LEU A 5 25.34 -41.47 -17.08
N ARG A 6 24.12 -41.07 -17.45
CA ARG A 6 23.84 -39.70 -17.88
C ARG A 6 23.68 -38.80 -16.65
N PRO A 7 24.32 -37.63 -16.59
CA PRO A 7 24.00 -36.63 -15.58
C PRO A 7 22.73 -35.89 -15.97
N THR A 8 21.71 -35.94 -15.11
CA THR A 8 20.52 -35.11 -15.21
C THR A 8 20.89 -33.70 -14.76
N ILE A 9 21.03 -32.78 -15.72
CA ILE A 9 21.21 -31.36 -15.45
C ILE A 9 19.87 -30.81 -14.97
N PHE A 10 19.72 -30.61 -13.66
CA PHE A 10 18.63 -29.80 -13.11
C PHE A 10 18.92 -28.33 -13.45
N HIS A 11 18.20 -27.80 -14.44
CA HIS A 11 18.14 -26.37 -14.68
C HIS A 11 17.48 -25.72 -13.46
N LYS A 12 18.27 -25.00 -12.65
CA LYS A 12 17.76 -24.12 -11.61
C LYS A 12 16.98 -22.99 -12.30
N GLN A 13 15.66 -23.11 -12.31
CA GLN A 13 14.76 -22.09 -12.84
C GLN A 13 14.92 -20.83 -11.96
N ASP A 14 15.40 -19.76 -12.58
CA ASP A 14 15.68 -18.49 -11.92
C ASP A 14 14.35 -17.84 -11.48
N SER A 15 14.02 -17.99 -10.20
CA SER A 15 12.76 -17.54 -9.61
C SER A 15 12.60 -16.02 -9.65
N SER A 16 13.69 -15.26 -9.84
CA SER A 16 13.67 -13.79 -9.84
C SER A 16 12.90 -13.19 -11.03
N THR A 17 12.96 -13.82 -12.20
CA THR A 17 12.27 -13.34 -13.41
C THR A 17 10.79 -13.72 -13.43
N SER A 18 10.42 -14.83 -12.78
CA SER A 18 9.02 -15.25 -12.66
C SER A 18 8.22 -14.35 -11.73
N ILE A 19 8.82 -13.94 -10.60
CA ILE A 19 8.19 -13.05 -9.61
C ILE A 19 7.91 -11.68 -10.24
N ARG A 20 8.92 -11.09 -10.91
CA ARG A 20 8.76 -9.79 -11.61
C ARG A 20 7.68 -9.81 -12.70
N ARG A 21 7.49 -10.93 -13.40
CA ARG A 21 6.42 -11.06 -14.42
C ARG A 21 5.02 -11.13 -13.80
N LEU A 22 4.88 -11.80 -12.66
CA LEU A 22 3.63 -11.88 -11.91
C LEU A 22 3.21 -10.52 -11.38
N ASP A 23 4.16 -9.73 -10.86
CA ASP A 23 3.90 -8.39 -10.33
C ASP A 23 3.39 -7.43 -11.43
N ILE A 24 4.00 -7.48 -12.63
CA ILE A 24 3.60 -6.65 -13.77
C ILE A 24 2.21 -7.05 -14.30
N GLN A 25 1.92 -8.35 -14.37
CA GLN A 25 0.61 -8.83 -14.82
C GLN A 25 -0.49 -8.45 -13.84
N PHE A 26 -0.25 -8.60 -12.53
CA PHE A 26 -1.19 -8.19 -11.50
C PHE A 26 -1.48 -6.68 -11.56
N LEU A 27 -0.45 -5.84 -11.71
CA LEU A 27 -0.60 -4.40 -11.88
C LEU A 27 -1.42 -4.04 -13.13
N ALA A 28 -1.16 -4.71 -14.26
CA ALA A 28 -1.89 -4.49 -15.50
C ALA A 28 -3.38 -4.87 -15.38
N TYR A 29 -3.70 -5.99 -14.73
CA TYR A 29 -5.08 -6.40 -14.47
C TYR A 29 -5.81 -5.46 -13.51
N MET A 30 -5.11 -4.97 -12.48
CA MET A 30 -5.64 -3.95 -11.57
C MET A 30 -5.99 -2.66 -12.31
N LEU A 31 -5.09 -2.17 -13.18
CA LEU A 31 -5.35 -0.98 -14.01
C LEU A 31 -6.54 -1.17 -14.95
N LEU A 32 -6.65 -2.35 -15.57
CA LEU A 32 -7.79 -2.69 -16.44
C LEU A 32 -9.11 -2.78 -15.66
N PHE A 33 -9.09 -3.37 -14.47
CA PHE A 33 -10.26 -3.49 -13.61
C PHE A 33 -10.77 -2.13 -13.14
N ILE A 34 -9.87 -1.20 -12.77
CA ILE A 34 -10.22 0.19 -12.45
C ILE A 34 -10.90 0.88 -13.64
N PHE A 35 -10.40 0.65 -14.86
CA PHE A 35 -11.00 1.20 -16.08
C PHE A 35 -12.45 0.76 -16.27
N PHE A 36 -12.77 -0.51 -16.03
CA PHE A 36 -14.14 -1.03 -16.17
C PHE A 36 -15.10 -0.56 -15.08
N LEU A 37 -14.60 -0.18 -13.91
CA LEU A 37 -15.41 0.30 -12.78
C LEU A 37 -15.86 1.76 -12.90
N SER A 38 -15.37 2.50 -13.89
CA SER A 38 -15.71 3.91 -14.10
C SER A 38 -17.09 4.17 -14.72
N GLY A 39 -17.81 3.12 -15.14
CA GLY A 39 -19.02 3.23 -15.95
C GLY A 39 -20.33 3.50 -15.21
N GLU A 40 -20.50 3.04 -13.96
CA GLU A 40 -21.79 3.08 -13.27
C GLU A 40 -21.61 3.34 -11.76
N SER A 41 -22.37 4.30 -11.19
CA SER A 41 -22.61 4.54 -9.75
C SER A 41 -21.70 5.47 -8.93
N ALA A 42 -21.22 6.59 -9.49
CA ALA A 42 -20.53 7.58 -8.67
C ALA A 42 -21.22 8.95 -8.71
N GLN A 43 -22.11 9.19 -7.73
CA GLN A 43 -22.58 10.56 -7.45
C GLN A 43 -21.37 11.40 -7.04
N ALA A 44 -21.17 12.53 -7.73
CA ALA A 44 -20.14 13.50 -7.39
C ALA A 44 -20.45 14.07 -6.00
N GLU A 45 -19.65 13.70 -5.02
CA GLU A 45 -19.76 14.20 -3.65
C GLU A 45 -18.92 15.48 -3.49
N SER A 46 -19.33 16.33 -2.54
CA SER A 46 -18.58 17.52 -2.15
C SER A 46 -17.15 17.17 -1.74
N LYS A 47 -16.18 18.01 -2.13
CA LYS A 47 -14.78 17.92 -1.72
C LYS A 47 -14.64 17.67 -0.22
N LYS A 48 -13.98 16.57 0.14
CA LYS A 48 -13.69 16.16 1.52
C LYS A 48 -12.19 16.18 1.77
N ASN A 49 -11.79 16.75 2.90
CA ASN A 49 -10.40 16.81 3.34
C ASN A 49 -10.33 16.26 4.76
N TYR A 50 -9.49 15.27 4.98
CA TYR A 50 -9.28 14.66 6.27
C TYR A 50 -7.83 14.84 6.69
N LEU A 51 -7.62 15.25 7.94
CA LEU A 51 -6.42 14.90 8.66
C LEU A 51 -6.57 13.46 9.14
N GLN A 52 -5.59 12.62 8.87
CA GLN A 52 -5.59 11.23 9.30
C GLN A 52 -4.40 10.93 10.20
N ILE A 53 -4.65 10.10 11.22
CA ILE A 53 -3.63 9.47 12.06
C ILE A 53 -3.88 7.98 11.98
N GLN A 54 -2.89 7.22 11.51
CA GLN A 54 -3.01 5.79 11.30
C GLN A 54 -1.89 5.03 12.02
N ARG A 55 -2.18 3.78 12.37
CA ARG A 55 -1.19 2.83 12.89
C ARG A 55 -1.43 1.46 12.29
N SER A 56 -0.35 0.75 11.97
CA SER A 56 -0.44 -0.63 11.52
C SER A 56 -0.94 -1.56 12.64
N LEU A 57 -1.66 -2.59 12.23
CA LEU A 57 -2.02 -3.70 13.09
C LEU A 57 -0.80 -4.60 13.26
N ALA A 58 -0.50 -4.98 14.50
CA ALA A 58 0.48 -6.02 14.76
C ALA A 58 -0.06 -7.35 14.22
N THR A 59 0.74 -8.07 13.44
CA THR A 59 0.45 -9.45 13.07
C THR A 59 1.58 -10.34 13.56
N GLU A 60 1.28 -11.59 13.93
CA GLU A 60 2.25 -12.48 14.58
C GLU A 60 3.52 -12.74 13.76
N ASN A 61 3.46 -12.54 12.44
CA ASN A 61 4.55 -12.82 11.51
C ASN A 61 5.19 -11.55 10.90
N ASP A 62 4.71 -10.37 11.25
CA ASP A 62 5.19 -9.11 10.70
C ASP A 62 5.72 -8.22 11.83
N ASP A 63 7.03 -7.95 11.80
CA ASP A 63 7.72 -7.16 12.80
C ASP A 63 7.61 -5.65 12.53
N LEU A 64 7.11 -5.26 11.37
CA LEU A 64 7.02 -3.87 10.95
C LEU A 64 5.81 -3.16 11.55
N THR A 65 6.10 -2.19 12.42
CA THR A 65 5.12 -1.21 12.89
C THR A 65 5.24 0.08 12.09
N VAL A 66 4.10 0.58 11.60
CA VAL A 66 4.03 1.86 10.89
C VAL A 66 3.04 2.76 11.59
N THR A 67 3.48 3.96 11.98
CA THR A 67 2.61 5.01 12.50
C THR A 67 2.68 6.21 11.57
N SER A 68 1.55 6.74 11.14
CA SER A 68 1.52 7.84 10.17
C SER A 68 0.54 8.94 10.52
N ILE A 69 0.89 10.16 10.11
CA ILE A 69 0.04 11.34 10.15
C ILE A 69 0.06 12.01 8.79
N GLY A 70 -1.10 12.43 8.29
CA GLY A 70 -1.16 13.00 6.95
C GLY A 70 -2.52 13.51 6.54
N GLY A 71 -2.62 13.90 5.27
CA GLY A 71 -3.84 14.38 4.64
C GLY A 71 -4.42 13.33 3.69
N LEU A 72 -5.74 13.17 3.71
CA LEU A 72 -6.51 12.39 2.73
C LEU A 72 -7.58 13.28 2.11
N LEU A 73 -7.59 13.36 0.78
CA LEU A 73 -8.48 14.21 0.00
C LEU A 73 -9.34 13.35 -0.90
N PHE A 74 -10.66 13.56 -0.88
CA PHE A 74 -11.58 12.98 -1.85
C PHE A 74 -12.27 14.07 -2.66
N ASP A 75 -12.10 14.06 -3.99
CA ASP A 75 -12.73 14.99 -4.94
C ASP A 75 -13.14 14.25 -6.23
N ASN A 76 -14.41 14.34 -6.65
CA ASN A 76 -14.93 13.74 -7.89
C ASN A 76 -14.44 12.30 -8.17
N ASN A 77 -14.62 11.38 -7.21
CA ASN A 77 -14.16 9.97 -7.25
C ASN A 77 -12.66 9.76 -7.34
N ALA A 78 -11.86 10.82 -7.34
CA ALA A 78 -10.44 10.74 -7.10
C ALA A 78 -10.17 10.87 -5.60
N GLY A 79 -9.17 10.11 -5.15
CA GLY A 79 -8.57 10.24 -3.85
C GLY A 79 -7.09 10.57 -3.99
N SER A 80 -6.56 11.33 -3.05
CA SER A 80 -5.12 11.51 -2.92
C SER A 80 -4.75 11.60 -1.46
N HIS A 81 -3.53 11.18 -1.14
CA HIS A 81 -3.03 11.27 0.21
C HIS A 81 -1.55 11.64 0.24
N VAL A 82 -1.16 12.30 1.34
CA VAL A 82 0.24 12.58 1.69
C VAL A 82 0.40 12.28 3.16
N ASP A 83 1.28 11.34 3.51
CA ASP A 83 1.52 10.94 4.89
C ASP A 83 3.01 11.01 5.26
N LEU A 84 3.27 11.46 6.48
CA LEU A 84 4.55 11.25 7.14
C LEU A 84 4.43 9.99 8.01
N SER A 85 5.22 8.97 7.70
CA SER A 85 5.19 7.67 8.35
C SER A 85 6.48 7.43 9.12
N TYR A 86 6.37 7.02 10.37
CA TYR A 86 7.44 6.45 11.18
C TYR A 86 7.39 4.93 11.06
N LEU A 87 8.53 4.33 10.76
CA LEU A 87 8.73 2.89 10.60
C LEU A 87 9.56 2.37 11.78
N GLU A 88 9.12 1.27 12.37
CA GLU A 88 9.84 0.58 13.43
C GLU A 88 9.77 -0.92 13.20
N SER A 89 10.94 -1.57 13.13
CA SER A 89 11.10 -3.00 12.94
C SER A 89 12.32 -3.47 13.74
N ASP A 90 12.18 -4.59 14.44
CA ASP A 90 13.28 -5.17 15.21
C ASP A 90 14.38 -5.73 14.27
N ALA A 91 13.99 -6.24 13.09
CA ALA A 91 14.93 -6.79 12.12
C ALA A 91 15.52 -5.74 11.18
N ASN A 92 14.73 -4.73 10.79
CA ASN A 92 15.11 -3.76 9.76
C ASN A 92 15.42 -2.37 10.35
N GLY A 93 15.30 -2.16 11.65
CA GLY A 93 15.57 -0.89 12.31
C GLY A 93 14.46 0.13 12.12
N LYS A 94 14.81 1.39 12.35
CA LYS A 94 13.85 2.50 12.41
C LYS A 94 14.08 3.52 11.31
N GLY A 95 12.97 4.06 10.80
CA GLY A 95 13.01 4.96 9.66
C GLY A 95 11.82 5.92 9.61
N LEU A 96 11.87 6.83 8.65
CA LEU A 96 10.79 7.75 8.36
C LEU A 96 10.61 7.87 6.86
N THR A 97 9.36 7.84 6.40
CA THR A 97 9.00 7.98 4.98
C THR A 97 7.97 9.09 4.79
N LEU A 98 8.05 9.74 3.63
CA LEU A 98 7.00 10.54 3.05
C LEU A 98 6.29 9.69 1.99
N ASP A 99 5.03 9.37 2.26
CA ASP A 99 4.18 8.56 1.41
C ASP A 99 3.25 9.49 0.61
N VAL A 100 3.18 9.32 -0.71
CA VAL A 100 2.27 10.07 -1.59
C VAL A 100 1.54 9.09 -2.49
N GLY A 101 0.22 9.22 -2.58
CA GLY A 101 -0.60 8.30 -3.36
C GLY A 101 -1.83 8.94 -3.98
N GLY A 102 -2.37 8.24 -4.99
CA GLY A 102 -3.58 8.58 -5.70
C GLY A 102 -4.47 7.34 -5.84
N SER A 103 -5.77 7.53 -5.71
CA SER A 103 -6.75 6.45 -5.69
C SER A 103 -8.02 6.81 -6.46
N TYR A 104 -8.75 5.78 -6.85
CA TYR A 104 -10.14 5.88 -7.25
C TYR A 104 -11.03 5.56 -6.05
N VAL A 105 -12.11 6.31 -5.87
CA VAL A 105 -12.99 6.27 -4.69
C VAL A 105 -14.41 5.90 -5.11
N PHE A 106 -14.93 4.84 -4.51
CA PHE A 106 -16.32 4.38 -4.61
C PHE A 106 -17.08 4.92 -3.40
N ARG A 107 -18.03 5.83 -3.64
CA ARG A 107 -18.64 6.64 -2.58
C ARG A 107 -20.06 6.16 -2.25
N TRP A 108 -20.17 5.38 -1.17
CA TRP A 108 -21.44 4.91 -0.59
C TRP A 108 -21.53 5.43 0.87
N ASP A 109 -22.36 4.84 1.73
CA ASP A 109 -22.36 5.15 3.18
C ASP A 109 -20.99 4.94 3.83
N VAL A 110 -20.22 4.01 3.28
CA VAL A 110 -18.78 3.82 3.50
C VAL A 110 -18.08 4.12 2.18
N SER A 111 -17.08 4.98 2.22
CA SER A 111 -16.28 5.29 1.02
C SER A 111 -15.14 4.29 0.89
N PHE A 112 -15.13 3.49 -0.17
CA PHE A 112 -14.03 2.59 -0.48
C PHE A 112 -13.07 3.24 -1.46
N PHE A 113 -11.78 2.96 -1.35
CA PHE A 113 -10.79 3.46 -2.30
C PHE A 113 -9.79 2.38 -2.68
N VAL A 114 -9.30 2.46 -3.91
CA VAL A 114 -8.22 1.61 -4.42
C VAL A 114 -7.26 2.49 -5.22
N GLY A 115 -5.97 2.36 -4.97
CA GLY A 115 -4.97 3.28 -5.50
C GLY A 115 -3.57 2.71 -5.55
N ILE A 116 -2.65 3.60 -5.88
CA ILE A 116 -1.21 3.35 -5.87
C ILE A 116 -0.50 4.55 -5.25
N GLY A 117 0.67 4.30 -4.68
CA GLY A 117 1.52 5.35 -4.16
C GLY A 117 2.99 4.99 -4.16
N VAL A 118 3.78 5.97 -3.76
CA VAL A 118 5.22 5.87 -3.57
C VAL A 118 5.57 6.33 -2.16
N ALA A 119 6.66 5.81 -1.62
CA ALA A 119 7.20 6.22 -0.34
C ALA A 119 8.71 6.43 -0.46
N LEU A 120 9.17 7.60 -0.04
CA LEU A 120 10.57 8.00 -0.02
C LEU A 120 10.97 8.33 1.40
N GLY A 121 12.13 7.86 1.84
CA GLY A 121 12.52 8.04 3.23
C GLY A 121 13.95 7.64 3.52
N TYR A 122 14.23 7.52 4.81
CA TYR A 122 15.54 7.18 5.31
C TYR A 122 15.41 6.29 6.56
N ASN A 123 16.26 5.28 6.61
CA ASN A 123 16.47 4.39 7.75
C ASN A 123 17.77 4.80 8.44
N TRP A 124 17.68 5.32 9.65
CA TRP A 124 18.86 5.84 10.36
C TRP A 124 19.63 4.76 11.13
N ASP A 125 19.02 3.59 11.38
CA ASP A 125 19.72 2.49 12.04
C ASP A 125 20.65 1.75 11.05
N ASN A 126 20.24 1.67 9.78
CA ASN A 126 21.00 1.02 8.70
C ASN A 126 21.75 2.00 7.77
N ASP A 127 21.58 3.31 7.96
CA ASP A 127 22.14 4.36 7.09
C ASP A 127 21.78 4.14 5.60
N ASP A 128 20.48 3.91 5.32
CA ASP A 128 20.00 3.57 3.98
C ASP A 128 18.75 4.36 3.56
N TYR A 129 18.62 4.57 2.24
CA TYR A 129 17.49 5.27 1.65
C TYR A 129 16.33 4.31 1.40
N ILE A 130 15.13 4.75 1.73
CA ILE A 130 13.91 4.02 1.43
C ILE A 130 13.31 4.59 0.14
N ALA A 131 13.12 3.74 -0.85
CA ALA A 131 12.36 4.06 -2.06
C ALA A 131 11.47 2.87 -2.43
N SER A 132 10.18 3.01 -2.14
CA SER A 132 9.19 1.95 -2.36
C SER A 132 7.97 2.46 -3.10
N TYR A 133 7.24 1.55 -3.72
CA TYR A 133 5.94 1.80 -4.31
C TYR A 133 4.94 0.75 -3.80
N TYR A 134 3.66 1.09 -3.79
CA TYR A 134 2.64 0.20 -3.24
C TYR A 134 1.31 0.37 -3.97
N PRO A 135 0.56 -0.71 -4.25
CA PRO A 135 -0.88 -0.65 -4.34
C PRO A 135 -1.48 -0.49 -2.94
N GLU A 136 -2.63 0.17 -2.89
CA GLU A 136 -3.42 0.32 -1.68
C GLU A 136 -4.90 0.09 -1.94
N ALA A 137 -5.60 -0.41 -0.92
CA ALA A 137 -7.04 -0.44 -0.87
C ALA A 137 -7.50 -0.09 0.55
N GLY A 138 -8.63 0.58 0.69
CA GLY A 138 -9.12 0.96 1.99
C GLY A 138 -10.56 1.41 2.01
N ALA A 139 -11.01 1.76 3.21
CA ALA A 139 -12.35 2.24 3.47
C ALA A 139 -12.33 3.37 4.50
N VAL A 140 -13.23 4.33 4.32
CA VAL A 140 -13.46 5.48 5.18
C VAL A 140 -14.91 5.46 5.64
N TYR A 141 -15.11 5.54 6.95
CA TYR A 141 -16.43 5.64 7.57
C TYR A 141 -16.52 6.91 8.42
N GLU A 142 -17.45 7.79 8.08
CA GLU A 142 -17.70 9.02 8.83
C GLU A 142 -18.67 8.73 9.98
N VAL A 143 -18.16 8.77 11.21
CA VAL A 143 -18.98 8.59 12.42
C VAL A 143 -19.79 9.86 12.71
N THR A 144 -19.18 11.02 12.47
CA THR A 144 -19.80 12.34 12.59
C THR A 144 -19.29 13.26 11.48
N LYS A 145 -19.84 14.47 11.37
CA LYS A 145 -19.35 15.50 10.43
C LYS A 145 -17.89 15.95 10.63
N ARG A 146 -17.26 15.58 11.75
CA ARG A 146 -15.88 16.00 12.09
C ARG A 146 -14.94 14.85 12.40
N PHE A 147 -15.47 13.64 12.53
CA PHE A 147 -14.74 12.49 13.03
C PHE A 147 -15.12 11.25 12.24
N GLY A 148 -14.12 10.50 11.82
CA GLY A 148 -14.29 9.25 11.10
C GLY A 148 -13.23 8.22 11.45
N LEU A 149 -13.39 7.04 10.87
CA LEU A 149 -12.47 5.92 10.96
C LEU A 149 -11.99 5.58 9.56
N THR A 150 -10.76 5.10 9.46
CA THR A 150 -10.18 4.57 8.22
C THR A 150 -9.52 3.24 8.47
N VAL A 151 -9.62 2.35 7.49
CA VAL A 151 -8.83 1.13 7.39
C VAL A 151 -8.20 1.10 6.00
N SER A 152 -6.91 0.79 5.92
CA SER A 152 -6.22 0.64 4.64
C SER A 152 -5.25 -0.54 4.67
N GLY A 153 -5.15 -1.24 3.56
CA GLY A 153 -4.13 -2.25 3.30
C GLY A 153 -3.18 -1.73 2.24
N LYS A 154 -1.87 -1.79 2.52
CA LYS A 154 -0.79 -1.43 1.59
C LYS A 154 0.13 -2.62 1.41
N ARG A 155 0.57 -2.85 0.17
CA ARG A 155 1.65 -3.81 -0.11
C ARG A 155 2.87 -3.05 -0.60
N TYR A 156 3.83 -2.79 0.26
CA TYR A 156 5.06 -2.12 -0.14
C TYR A 156 5.95 -3.08 -0.92
N PHE A 157 6.42 -2.64 -2.09
CA PHE A 157 7.46 -3.30 -2.85
C PHE A 157 8.77 -2.55 -2.65
N ASN A 158 9.86 -3.29 -2.42
CA ASN A 158 11.19 -2.77 -2.09
C ASN A 158 11.24 -1.95 -0.80
N LEU A 159 10.46 -2.34 0.22
CA LEU A 159 10.66 -1.83 1.57
C LEU A 159 11.67 -2.76 2.24
N TYR A 160 12.90 -2.29 2.47
CA TYR A 160 14.01 -3.10 2.98
C TYR A 160 14.32 -4.34 2.10
N ASP A 161 14.34 -4.17 0.78
CA ASP A 161 14.59 -5.23 -0.22
C ASP A 161 13.60 -6.41 -0.24
N LYS A 162 12.50 -6.33 0.52
CA LYS A 162 11.42 -7.34 0.51
C LYS A 162 10.03 -6.71 0.36
N PRO A 163 9.03 -7.48 -0.10
CA PRO A 163 7.64 -7.02 -0.08
C PRO A 163 7.05 -7.10 1.32
N GLU A 164 6.34 -6.06 1.76
CA GLU A 164 5.69 -5.98 3.07
C GLU A 164 4.20 -5.69 2.95
N ASN A 165 3.36 -6.37 3.75
CA ASN A 165 1.91 -6.22 3.71
C ASN A 165 1.41 -5.60 5.01
N ILE A 166 0.92 -4.37 4.94
CA ILE A 166 0.60 -3.58 6.12
C ILE A 166 -0.88 -3.25 6.09
N VAL A 167 -1.60 -3.63 7.15
CA VAL A 167 -2.96 -3.15 7.39
C VAL A 167 -2.90 -2.07 8.45
N LYS A 168 -3.43 -0.89 8.14
CA LYS A 168 -3.51 0.27 9.04
C LYS A 168 -4.94 0.53 9.46
N LEU A 169 -5.13 0.88 10.73
CA LEU A 169 -6.34 1.50 11.25
C LEU A 169 -6.03 2.94 11.62
N GLY A 170 -7.00 3.83 11.44
CA GLY A 170 -6.80 5.22 11.76
C GLY A 170 -8.06 5.99 12.11
N LEU A 171 -7.81 7.18 12.65
CA LEU A 171 -8.79 8.19 12.96
C LEU A 171 -8.71 9.29 11.91
N LEU A 172 -9.88 9.81 11.52
CA LEU A 172 -10.03 10.91 10.58
C LEU A 172 -10.63 12.12 11.28
N PHE A 173 -10.13 13.29 10.93
CA PHE A 173 -10.63 14.57 11.41
C PHE A 173 -10.88 15.50 10.23
N THR A 174 -12.10 16.05 10.16
CA THR A 174 -12.49 17.02 9.14
C THR A 174 -12.43 18.42 9.72
N TYR A 175 -11.90 19.37 8.95
CA TYR A 175 -11.78 20.79 9.31
C TYR A 175 -12.57 21.69 8.37
#